data_AF-A0A919TP26-F1
#
_entry.id   AF-A0A919TP26-F1
#
_cell.length_a   1.000
_cell.length_b   1.000
_cell.length_c   1.000
_cell.angle_alpha   90.00
_cell.angle_beta   90.00
_cell.angle_gamma   90.00
#
_symmetry.space_group_name_H-M   'P 1'
#
loop_
_entity.id
_entity.type
_entity.pdbx_description
1 polymer ?
#
loop_
_entity_poly.entity_id
_entity_poly.type
_entity_poly.pdbx_seq_one_letter_code
_entity_poly.pdbx_strand_id
1 'polypeptide(L)'
;MTDWDQNDSWSAQDRQRDSVHRLANVSNDMATATRAAVHAAETAVQVIQRLEASSTEIGKVVQLIATIAKQTNLLALNATIEAARAGEAGRGFAVVASEVKDLANETATATNEIGTQVGGIRTDTQNAVEAIEEMQGLIAELDRCQKVISGIVVEQQAG
;
A
#
# COMPACT_ATOMS: atom_id res chain seq x y z
N MET A 1 -59.21 -36.38 10.07
CA MET A 1 -58.26 -35.35 10.53
C MET A 1 -56.88 -35.71 9.97
N THR A 2 -56.77 -35.88 8.65
CA THR A 2 -55.75 -36.80 8.08
C THR A 2 -55.47 -36.57 6.58
N ASP A 3 -55.44 -35.33 6.09
CA ASP A 3 -54.92 -35.09 4.72
C ASP A 3 -54.32 -33.68 4.59
N TRP A 4 -55.05 -32.68 5.12
CA TRP A 4 -54.59 -31.28 5.20
C TRP A 4 -53.34 -31.09 6.09
N ASP A 5 -53.26 -31.81 7.21
CA ASP A 5 -52.14 -31.75 8.18
C ASP A 5 -50.86 -32.44 7.63
N GLN A 6 -51.03 -33.45 6.76
CA GLN A 6 -49.91 -34.11 6.08
C GLN A 6 -49.39 -33.24 4.93
N ASN A 7 -50.26 -32.63 4.12
CA ASN A 7 -49.83 -31.74 3.04
C ASN A 7 -49.00 -30.54 3.55
N ASP A 8 -49.39 -29.94 4.68
CA ASP A 8 -48.61 -28.87 5.31
C ASP A 8 -47.24 -29.35 5.82
N SER A 9 -47.17 -30.54 6.44
CA SER A 9 -45.92 -31.13 6.92
C SER A 9 -44.93 -31.45 5.79
N TRP A 10 -45.39 -31.99 4.66
CA TRP A 10 -44.52 -32.32 3.52
C TRP A 10 -44.01 -31.04 2.85
N SER A 11 -44.87 -30.03 2.69
CA SER A 11 -44.46 -28.72 2.14
C SER A 11 -43.46 -27.98 3.03
N ALA A 12 -43.49 -28.22 4.35
CA ALA A 12 -42.54 -27.66 5.30
C ALA A 12 -41.17 -28.34 5.21
N GLN A 13 -41.14 -29.67 5.08
CA GLN A 13 -39.90 -30.44 4.87
C GLN A 13 -39.22 -30.09 3.55
N ASP A 14 -39.99 -29.96 2.46
CA ASP A 14 -39.45 -29.57 1.15
C ASP A 14 -38.85 -28.16 1.17
N ARG A 15 -39.52 -27.20 1.83
CA ARG A 15 -39.01 -25.84 2.03
C ARG A 15 -37.73 -25.80 2.86
N GLN A 16 -37.65 -26.65 3.89
CA GLN A 16 -36.45 -26.77 4.73
C GLN A 16 -35.29 -27.34 3.92
N ARG A 17 -35.50 -28.43 3.18
CA ARG A 17 -34.48 -29.07 2.34
C ARG A 17 -33.95 -28.13 1.25
N ASP A 18 -34.84 -27.40 0.59
CA ASP A 18 -34.50 -26.39 -0.41
C ASP A 18 -33.67 -25.23 0.20
N SER A 19 -33.99 -24.81 1.42
CA SER A 19 -33.22 -23.81 2.16
C SER A 19 -31.83 -24.31 2.56
N VAL A 20 -31.71 -25.56 3.00
CA VAL A 20 -30.40 -26.19 3.32
C VAL A 20 -29.53 -26.29 2.07
N HIS A 21 -30.08 -26.67 0.92
CA HIS A 21 -29.35 -26.70 -0.35
C HIS A 21 -28.88 -25.30 -0.77
N ARG A 22 -29.73 -24.27 -0.64
CA ARG A 22 -29.30 -22.88 -0.91
C ARG A 22 -28.18 -22.43 0.03
N LEU A 23 -28.28 -22.72 1.32
CA LEU A 23 -27.24 -22.40 2.30
C LEU A 23 -25.91 -23.09 1.98
N ALA A 24 -25.94 -24.36 1.54
CA ALA A 24 -24.75 -25.08 1.10
C ALA A 24 -24.05 -24.38 -0.07
N ASN A 25 -24.82 -23.98 -1.09
CA ASN A 25 -24.28 -23.29 -2.27
C ASN A 25 -23.68 -21.93 -1.89
N VAL A 26 -24.42 -21.11 -1.13
CA VAL A 26 -23.92 -19.80 -0.65
C VAL A 26 -22.67 -19.96 0.21
N SER A 27 -22.62 -20.97 1.07
CA SER A 27 -21.43 -21.25 1.90
C SER A 27 -20.21 -21.61 1.05
N ASN A 28 -20.38 -22.36 -0.04
CA ASN A 28 -19.29 -22.70 -0.95
C ASN A 28 -18.81 -21.50 -1.77
N ASP A 29 -19.74 -20.66 -2.23
CA ASP A 29 -19.44 -19.41 -2.92
C ASP A 29 -18.68 -18.45 -2.02
N MET A 30 -19.11 -18.31 -0.76
CA MET A 30 -18.40 -17.54 0.27
C MET A 30 -16.98 -18.06 0.49
N ALA A 31 -16.79 -19.37 0.63
CA ALA A 31 -15.46 -19.96 0.80
C ALA A 31 -14.52 -19.63 -0.37
N THR A 32 -15.07 -19.61 -1.60
CA THR A 32 -14.32 -19.23 -2.81
C THR A 32 -13.97 -17.75 -2.81
N ALA A 33 -14.91 -16.88 -2.45
CA ALA A 33 -14.69 -15.45 -2.34
C ALA A 33 -13.65 -15.10 -1.25
N THR A 34 -13.72 -15.75 -0.09
CA THR A 34 -12.74 -15.60 1.01
C THR A 34 -11.33 -15.97 0.55
N ARG A 35 -11.15 -17.11 -0.14
CA ARG A 35 -9.83 -17.50 -0.69
C ARG A 35 -9.30 -16.48 -1.71
N ALA A 36 -10.17 -15.97 -2.59
CA ALA A 36 -9.79 -14.94 -3.55
C ALA A 36 -9.37 -13.64 -2.83
N ALA A 37 -10.08 -13.25 -1.77
CA ALA A 37 -9.75 -12.08 -0.96
C ALA A 37 -8.40 -12.22 -0.24
N VAL A 38 -8.09 -13.41 0.32
CA VAL A 38 -6.75 -13.69 0.89
C VAL A 38 -5.66 -13.49 -0.17
N HIS A 39 -5.83 -14.08 -1.34
CA HIS A 39 -4.84 -13.98 -2.42
C HIS A 39 -4.64 -12.54 -2.91
N ALA A 40 -5.73 -11.77 -3.00
CA ALA A 40 -5.68 -10.36 -3.36
C ALA A 40 -4.93 -9.53 -2.30
N ALA A 41 -5.17 -9.79 -1.01
CA ALA A 41 -4.48 -9.15 0.09
C ALA A 41 -2.97 -9.47 0.08
N GLU A 42 -2.59 -10.74 -0.09
CA GLU A 42 -1.18 -11.16 -0.22
C GLU A 42 -0.48 -10.45 -1.39
N THR A 43 -1.15 -10.36 -2.55
CA THR A 43 -0.62 -9.67 -3.73
C THR A 43 -0.43 -8.18 -3.46
N ALA A 44 -1.40 -7.54 -2.78
CA ALA A 44 -1.31 -6.14 -2.40
C ALA A 44 -0.12 -5.86 -1.46
N VAL A 45 0.09 -6.72 -0.45
CA VAL A 45 1.26 -6.64 0.44
C VAL A 45 2.56 -6.69 -0.36
N GLN A 46 2.69 -7.63 -1.32
CA GLN A 46 3.90 -7.73 -2.14
C GLN A 46 4.15 -6.47 -3.00
N VAL A 47 3.10 -5.85 -3.54
CA VAL A 47 3.21 -4.61 -4.31
C VAL A 47 3.70 -3.47 -3.41
N ILE A 48 3.11 -3.33 -2.23
CA ILE A 48 3.46 -2.32 -1.24
C ILE A 48 4.90 -2.49 -0.75
N GLN A 49 5.35 -3.71 -0.47
CA GLN A 49 6.74 -3.97 -0.07
C GLN A 49 7.74 -3.54 -1.16
N ARG A 50 7.41 -3.76 -2.45
CA ARG A 50 8.24 -3.26 -3.56
C ARG A 50 8.23 -1.73 -3.63
N LEU A 51 7.09 -1.10 -3.36
CA LEU A 51 6.99 0.36 -3.30
C LEU A 51 7.85 0.94 -2.17
N GLU A 52 7.79 0.35 -0.97
CA GLU A 52 8.63 0.75 0.17
C GLU A 52 10.13 0.64 -0.15
N ALA A 53 10.54 -0.47 -0.76
CA ALA A 53 11.93 -0.67 -1.19
C ALA A 53 12.37 0.38 -2.23
N SER A 54 11.51 0.66 -3.22
CA SER A 54 11.78 1.67 -4.24
C SER A 54 11.85 3.08 -3.65
N SER A 55 10.91 3.47 -2.79
CA SER A 55 10.92 4.77 -2.10
C SER A 55 12.15 4.93 -1.20
N THR A 56 12.59 3.85 -0.55
CA THR A 56 13.83 3.85 0.24
C THR A 56 15.05 4.12 -0.63
N GLU A 57 15.14 3.48 -1.79
CA GLU A 57 16.25 3.68 -2.71
C GLU A 57 16.26 5.09 -3.31
N ILE A 58 15.09 5.61 -3.69
CA ILE A 58 14.93 7.01 -4.13
C ILE A 58 15.40 7.95 -3.01
N GLY A 59 15.02 7.69 -1.75
CA GLY A 59 15.46 8.48 -0.60
C GLY A 59 16.99 8.55 -0.46
N LYS A 60 17.70 7.44 -0.70
CA LYS A 60 19.18 7.44 -0.71
C LYS A 60 19.76 8.29 -1.84
N VAL A 61 19.19 8.19 -3.04
CA VAL A 61 19.61 8.98 -4.20
C VAL A 61 19.38 10.47 -3.94
N VAL A 62 18.23 10.85 -3.41
CA VAL A 62 17.90 12.23 -3.03
C VAL A 62 18.92 12.77 -2.01
N GLN A 63 19.25 11.98 -0.99
CA GLN A 63 20.25 12.37 0.02
C GLN A 63 21.65 12.56 -0.57
N LEU A 64 22.04 11.72 -1.54
CA LEU A 64 23.29 11.87 -2.27
C LEU A 64 23.30 13.17 -3.09
N ILE A 65 22.23 13.46 -3.82
CA ILE A 65 22.13 14.70 -4.62
C ILE A 65 22.16 15.92 -3.70
N ALA A 66 21.47 15.91 -2.56
CA ALA A 66 21.51 16.99 -1.57
C ALA A 66 22.95 17.22 -1.04
N THR A 67 23.72 16.14 -0.84
CA THR A 67 25.12 16.21 -0.44
C THR A 67 26.00 16.82 -1.55
N ILE A 68 25.79 16.42 -2.80
CA ILE A 68 26.48 16.97 -3.97
C ILE A 68 26.17 18.47 -4.11
N ALA A 69 24.90 18.87 -4.02
CA ALA A 69 24.48 20.26 -4.09
C ALA A 69 25.17 21.12 -3.01
N LYS A 70 25.26 20.61 -1.77
CA LYS A 70 25.98 21.28 -0.69
C LYS A 70 27.48 21.43 -0.99
N GLN A 71 28.12 20.39 -1.52
CA GLN A 71 29.54 20.45 -1.91
C GLN A 71 29.77 21.44 -3.06
N THR A 72 28.91 21.42 -4.08
CA THR A 72 28.96 22.35 -5.21
C THR A 72 28.78 23.80 -4.74
N ASN A 73 27.88 24.07 -3.80
CA ASN A 73 27.70 25.39 -3.20
C ASN A 73 28.97 25.86 -2.47
N LEU A 74 29.64 24.97 -1.72
CA LEU A 74 30.92 25.30 -1.07
C LEU A 74 32.06 25.55 -2.07
N LEU A 75 32.12 24.77 -3.15
CA LEU A 75 33.09 24.98 -4.23
C LEU A 75 32.85 26.32 -4.93
N ALA A 76 31.59 26.65 -5.22
CA ALA A 76 31.19 27.92 -5.82
C ALA A 76 31.56 29.10 -4.92
N LEU A 77 31.32 28.99 -3.60
CA LEU A 77 31.72 29.99 -2.62
C LEU A 77 33.24 30.22 -2.62
N ASN A 78 34.04 29.15 -2.62
CA ASN A 78 35.50 29.25 -2.69
C ASN A 78 35.94 29.93 -3.99
N ALA A 79 35.30 29.62 -5.11
CA ALA A 79 35.57 30.27 -6.39
C ALA A 79 35.20 31.76 -6.38
N THR A 80 34.10 32.15 -5.74
CA THR A 80 33.74 33.56 -5.54
C THR A 80 34.79 34.31 -4.73
N ILE A 81 35.33 33.69 -3.67
CA ILE A 81 36.40 34.28 -2.83
C ILE A 81 37.68 34.49 -3.65
N GLU A 82 38.11 33.48 -4.41
CA GLU A 82 39.33 33.59 -5.22
C GLU A 82 39.16 34.57 -6.39
N ALA A 83 37.97 34.63 -7.00
CA ALA A 83 37.65 35.63 -8.03
C ALA A 83 37.72 37.06 -7.47
N ALA A 84 37.22 37.29 -6.25
CA ALA A 84 37.34 38.58 -5.58
C ALA A 84 38.81 38.94 -5.30
N ARG A 85 39.64 37.95 -4.93
CA ARG A 85 41.07 38.12 -4.69
C ARG A 85 41.85 38.49 -5.95
N ALA A 86 41.42 38.00 -7.11
CA ALA A 86 42.00 38.33 -8.41
C ALA A 86 41.59 39.73 -8.93
N GLY A 87 40.68 40.44 -8.25
CA GLY A 87 40.25 41.79 -8.61
C GLY A 87 39.60 41.84 -10.00
N GLU A 88 40.02 42.80 -10.84
CA GLU A 88 39.47 42.99 -12.20
C GLU A 88 39.65 41.75 -13.09
N ALA A 89 40.75 41.01 -12.93
CA ALA A 89 41.01 39.79 -13.70
C ALA A 89 40.04 38.64 -13.35
N GLY A 90 39.41 38.68 -12.17
CA GLY A 90 38.48 37.68 -11.68
C GLY A 90 37.01 37.93 -12.01
N ARG A 91 36.65 39.07 -12.63
CA ARG A 91 35.23 39.46 -12.84
C ARG A 91 34.40 38.39 -13.57
N GLY A 92 34.93 37.82 -14.65
CA GLY A 92 34.23 36.77 -15.40
C GLY A 92 34.03 35.49 -14.58
N PHE A 93 35.05 35.09 -13.80
CA PHE A 93 34.96 33.95 -12.90
C PHE A 93 33.97 34.19 -11.76
N ALA A 94 33.85 35.42 -11.25
CA ALA A 94 32.90 35.77 -10.21
C ALA A 94 31.44 35.55 -10.66
N VAL A 95 31.11 35.90 -11.91
CA VAL A 95 29.77 35.69 -12.47
C VAL A 95 29.45 34.20 -12.55
N VAL A 96 30.37 33.40 -13.12
CA VAL A 96 30.18 31.94 -13.21
C VAL A 96 30.05 31.30 -11.82
N ALA A 97 30.87 31.73 -10.85
CA ALA A 97 30.80 31.22 -9.48
C ALA A 97 29.45 31.55 -8.83
N SER A 98 28.87 32.74 -9.08
CA SER A 98 27.53 33.09 -8.60
C SER A 98 26.46 32.19 -9.21
N GLU A 99 26.49 31.99 -10.52
CA GLU A 99 25.50 31.15 -11.22
C GLU A 99 25.53 29.70 -10.72
N VAL A 100 26.73 29.14 -10.53
CA VAL A 100 26.89 27.78 -9.97
C VAL A 100 26.36 27.70 -8.54
N LYS A 101 26.57 28.75 -7.74
CA LYS A 101 26.06 28.84 -6.36
C LYS A 101 24.54 28.83 -6.34
N ASP A 102 23.90 29.60 -7.23
CA ASP A 102 22.45 29.70 -7.32
C ASP A 102 21.84 28.37 -7.77
N LEU A 103 22.42 27.73 -8.80
CA LEU A 103 22.00 26.42 -9.28
C LEU A 103 22.14 25.32 -8.21
N ALA A 104 23.19 25.39 -7.38
CA ALA A 104 23.38 24.48 -6.26
C ALA A 104 22.30 24.68 -5.16
N ASN A 105 21.89 25.92 -4.89
CA ASN A 105 20.82 26.22 -3.93
C ASN A 105 19.44 25.78 -4.45
N GLU A 106 19.16 25.97 -5.74
CA GLU A 106 17.93 25.46 -6.37
C GLU A 106 17.89 23.93 -6.32
N THR A 107 19.01 23.26 -6.62
CA THR A 107 19.12 21.80 -6.52
C THR A 107 18.89 21.33 -5.08
N ALA A 108 19.43 22.03 -4.07
CA ALA A 108 19.20 21.69 -2.66
C ALA A 108 17.73 21.84 -2.26
N THR A 109 17.06 22.89 -2.75
CA THR A 109 15.63 23.11 -2.51
C THR A 109 14.79 22.00 -3.15
N ALA A 110 15.01 21.72 -4.44
CA ALA A 110 14.27 20.69 -5.17
C ALA A 110 14.47 19.30 -4.56
N THR A 111 15.69 18.96 -4.14
CA THR A 111 15.94 17.67 -3.48
C THR A 111 15.24 17.55 -2.13
N ASN A 112 15.12 18.65 -1.37
CA ASN A 112 14.37 18.65 -0.11
C ASN A 112 12.86 18.45 -0.33
N GLU A 113 12.29 19.07 -1.37
CA GLU A 113 10.88 18.86 -1.76
C GLU A 113 10.62 17.42 -2.17
N ILE A 114 11.49 16.83 -3.02
CA ILE A 114 11.41 15.42 -3.40
C ILE A 114 11.54 14.53 -2.15
N GLY A 115 12.45 14.84 -1.24
CA GLY A 115 12.63 14.10 0.01
C GLY A 115 11.35 14.09 0.86
N THR A 116 10.65 15.22 0.92
CA THR A 116 9.35 15.35 1.61
C THR A 116 8.28 14.48 0.94
N GLN A 117 8.19 14.50 -0.39
CA GLN A 117 7.24 13.67 -1.14
C GLN A 117 7.52 12.17 -0.96
N VAL A 118 8.78 11.75 -1.03
CA VAL A 118 9.19 10.36 -0.79
C VAL A 118 8.86 9.93 0.64
N GLY A 119 9.03 10.83 1.63
CA GLY A 119 8.59 10.61 3.00
C GLY A 119 7.08 10.36 3.09
N GLY A 120 6.27 11.20 2.42
CA GLY A 120 4.81 11.02 2.35
C GLY A 120 4.42 9.67 1.74
N ILE A 121 5.02 9.28 0.61
CA ILE A 121 4.77 7.98 -0.02
C ILE A 121 5.06 6.82 0.94
N ARG A 122 6.14 6.90 1.72
CA ARG A 122 6.48 5.85 2.70
C ARG A 122 5.43 5.75 3.81
N THR A 123 4.97 6.88 4.33
CA THR A 123 3.89 6.91 5.33
C THR A 123 2.60 6.31 4.76
N ASP A 124 2.20 6.71 3.55
CA ASP A 124 0.99 6.16 2.91
C ASP A 124 1.11 4.66 2.64
N THR A 125 2.33 4.20 2.30
CA THR A 125 2.63 2.78 2.12
C THR A 125 2.49 2.00 3.43
N GLN A 126 2.94 2.57 4.55
CA GLN A 126 2.77 1.96 5.89
C GLN A 126 1.29 1.88 6.29
N ASN A 127 0.54 2.97 6.11
CA ASN A 127 -0.90 3.00 6.36
C ASN A 127 -1.65 1.95 5.52
N ALA A 128 -1.21 1.73 4.28
CA ALA A 128 -1.78 0.71 3.40
C ALA A 128 -1.49 -0.72 3.91
N VAL A 129 -0.32 -0.99 4.50
CA VAL A 129 -0.02 -2.27 5.15
C VAL A 129 -0.97 -2.51 6.31
N GLU A 130 -1.12 -1.53 7.22
CA GLU A 130 -1.99 -1.65 8.39
C GLU A 130 -3.44 -1.94 7.99
N ALA A 131 -3.95 -1.24 6.97
CA ALA A 131 -5.29 -1.49 6.44
C ALA A 131 -5.45 -2.91 5.85
N ILE A 132 -4.41 -3.45 5.23
CA ILE A 132 -4.42 -4.83 4.72
C ILE A 132 -4.37 -5.85 5.86
N GLU A 133 -3.60 -5.59 6.91
CA GLU A 133 -3.58 -6.46 8.10
C GLU A 133 -4.96 -6.51 8.76
N GLU A 134 -5.65 -5.38 8.89
CA GLU A 134 -7.03 -5.33 9.36
C GLU A 134 -7.98 -6.13 8.45
N MET A 135 -7.87 -5.95 7.13
CA MET A 135 -8.65 -6.72 6.15
C MET A 135 -8.39 -8.23 6.27
N GLN A 136 -7.15 -8.66 6.47
CA GLN A 136 -6.81 -10.07 6.68
C GLN A 136 -7.48 -10.62 7.95
N GLY A 137 -7.54 -9.82 9.02
CA GLY A 137 -8.28 -10.16 10.24
C GLY A 137 -9.77 -10.40 9.99
N LEU A 138 -10.41 -9.49 9.24
CA LEU A 138 -11.83 -9.63 8.85
C LEU A 138 -12.07 -10.85 7.96
N ILE A 139 -11.17 -11.14 7.02
CA ILE A 139 -11.26 -12.32 6.15
C ILE A 139 -11.14 -13.62 6.98
N ALA A 140 -10.26 -13.65 7.99
CA ALA A 140 -10.12 -14.79 8.90
C ALA A 140 -11.36 -14.99 9.79
N GLU A 141 -12.08 -13.92 10.13
CA GLU A 141 -13.39 -14.02 10.80
C GLU A 141 -14.46 -14.59 9.85
N LEU A 142 -14.50 -14.14 8.59
CA LEU A 142 -15.39 -14.69 7.57
C LEU A 142 -15.17 -16.19 7.34
N ASP A 143 -13.91 -16.63 7.27
CA ASP A 143 -13.54 -18.06 7.16
C ASP A 143 -14.07 -18.88 8.35
N ARG A 144 -13.97 -18.33 9.58
CA ARG A 144 -14.53 -18.98 10.78
C ARG A 144 -16.05 -19.10 10.73
N CYS A 145 -16.75 -18.01 10.37
CA CYS A 145 -18.20 -18.03 10.21
C CYS A 145 -18.65 -19.05 9.14
N GLN A 146 -17.95 -19.11 8.02
CA GLN A 146 -18.21 -20.06 6.95
C GLN A 146 -18.06 -21.52 7.42
N LYS A 147 -17.03 -21.83 8.21
CA LYS A 147 -16.85 -23.18 8.79
C LYS A 147 -17.99 -23.58 9.71
N VAL A 148 -18.52 -22.65 10.51
CA VAL A 148 -19.70 -22.90 11.36
C VAL A 148 -20.94 -23.19 10.52
N ILE A 149 -21.20 -22.38 9.48
CA ILE A 149 -22.34 -22.58 8.58
C ILE A 149 -22.25 -23.93 7.87
N SER A 150 -21.07 -24.27 7.33
CA SER A 150 -20.83 -25.56 6.69
C SER A 150 -21.09 -26.73 7.64
N GLY A 151 -20.68 -26.63 8.92
CA GLY A 151 -20.99 -27.62 9.94
C GLY A 151 -22.48 -27.83 10.15
N ILE A 152 -23.24 -26.74 10.30
CA ILE A 152 -24.71 -26.77 10.49
C ILE A 152 -25.41 -27.40 9.26
N VAL A 153 -24.98 -27.03 8.05
CA VAL A 153 -25.54 -27.59 6.80
C VAL A 153 -25.32 -29.09 6.71
N VAL A 154 -24.12 -29.57 7.06
CA VAL A 154 -23.80 -31.01 7.06
C VAL A 154 -24.67 -31.77 8.07
N GLU A 155 -24.85 -31.24 9.28
CA GLU A 155 -25.73 -31.84 10.29
C GLU A 155 -27.18 -31.92 9.83
N GLN A 156 -27.72 -30.86 9.20
CA GLN A 156 -29.10 -30.82 8.69
C GLN A 156 -29.34 -31.66 7.44
N GLN A 157 -28.29 -32.04 6.70
CA GLN A 157 -28.40 -33.00 5.59
C GLN A 157 -28.33 -34.46 6.04
N ALA A 158 -27.75 -34.71 7.21
CA ALA A 158 -27.53 -36.05 7.76
C ALA A 158 -28.69 -36.54 8.67
N GLY A 159 -29.51 -35.63 9.19
CA GLY A 159 -30.71 -35.91 9.99
C GLY A 159 -31.99 -35.87 9.16
#